data_AF-A0A0M5JHX7-F1
#
_entry.id   AF-A0A0M5JHX7-F1
#
_cell.length_a   1.000
_cell.length_b   1.000
_cell.length_c   1.000
_cell.angle_alpha   90.00
_cell.angle_beta   90.00
_cell.angle_gamma   90.00
#
_symmetry.space_group_name_H-M   'P 1'
#
loop_
_entity.id
_entity.type
_entity.pdbx_description
1 polymer ?
#
loop_
_entity_poly.entity_id
_entity_poly.type
_entity_poly.pdbx_seq_one_letter_code
_entity_poly.pdbx_strand_id
1 'polypeptide(L)'
;MSRAGRRLTPPRPRTHAEVFRAAARRVLITGLALSAIALAGAALVGGDAWRGAVWGAGAGALLTLITAASLAVDWDRFPLLASGGVMLSFAGKIAVMAALIVLAGPYRQTMSPVWFFAPLAVILLAVAGTEIVALASGRALTVQPRRGQRRDDGADGSSVP
;
A
#
# COMPACT_ATOMS: atom_id res chain seq x y z
N MET A 1 -40.74 -28.10 5.68
CA MET A 1 -39.83 -27.25 4.87
C MET A 1 -39.05 -26.36 5.83
N SER A 2 -37.78 -26.68 6.11
CA SER A 2 -36.98 -26.00 7.16
C SER A 2 -36.06 -24.94 6.53
N ARG A 3 -36.27 -23.66 6.91
CA ARG A 3 -35.36 -22.55 6.60
C ARG A 3 -34.08 -22.74 7.42
N ALA A 4 -33.06 -23.35 6.81
CA ALA A 4 -31.72 -23.40 7.37
C ALA A 4 -31.18 -21.97 7.53
N GLY A 5 -31.05 -21.54 8.79
CA GLY A 5 -30.42 -20.28 9.14
C GLY A 5 -28.99 -20.25 8.62
N ARG A 6 -28.73 -19.41 7.61
CA ARG A 6 -27.38 -18.91 7.34
C ARG A 6 -26.90 -18.22 8.59
N ARG A 7 -26.13 -18.95 9.41
CA ARG A 7 -25.28 -18.33 10.42
C ARG A 7 -24.30 -17.45 9.64
N LEU A 8 -24.61 -16.16 9.55
CA LEU A 8 -23.66 -15.14 9.15
C LEU A 8 -22.59 -15.16 10.23
N THR A 9 -21.51 -15.88 9.99
CA THR A 9 -20.32 -15.84 10.85
C THR A 9 -19.94 -14.37 10.98
N PRO A 10 -19.92 -13.80 12.20
CA PRO A 10 -19.53 -12.41 12.35
C PRO A 10 -18.12 -12.26 11.75
N PRO A 11 -17.86 -11.22 10.92
CA PRO A 11 -16.55 -11.03 10.33
C PRO A 11 -15.52 -10.98 11.45
N ARG A 12 -14.55 -11.91 11.42
CA ARG A 12 -13.45 -11.91 12.38
C ARG A 12 -12.80 -10.51 12.34
N PRO A 13 -12.48 -9.91 13.50
CA PRO A 13 -11.73 -8.67 13.52
C PRO A 13 -10.40 -8.93 12.81
N ARG A 14 -10.20 -8.29 11.66
CA ARG A 14 -8.93 -8.40 10.92
C ARG A 14 -7.84 -7.76 11.76
N THR A 15 -6.75 -8.47 11.94
CA THR A 15 -5.57 -7.91 12.61
C THR A 15 -4.94 -6.83 11.72
N HIS A 16 -4.24 -5.87 12.32
CA HIS A 16 -3.59 -4.77 11.59
C HIS A 16 -2.68 -5.30 10.47
N ALA A 17 -1.93 -6.37 10.74
CA ALA A 17 -1.10 -7.07 9.76
C ALA A 17 -1.88 -7.61 8.54
N GLU A 18 -3.12 -8.10 8.72
CA GLU A 18 -3.95 -8.58 7.60
C GLU A 18 -4.40 -7.44 6.68
N VAL A 19 -4.74 -6.29 7.25
CA VAL A 19 -5.10 -5.08 6.48
C VAL A 19 -3.91 -4.60 5.65
N PHE A 20 -2.72 -4.57 6.26
CA PHE A 20 -1.50 -4.13 5.60
C PHE A 20 -1.06 -5.09 4.50
N ARG A 21 -1.14 -6.41 4.71
CA ARG A 21 -0.89 -7.40 3.65
C ARG A 21 -1.93 -7.33 2.52
N ALA A 22 -3.19 -7.09 2.84
CA ALA A 22 -4.22 -6.89 1.83
C ALA A 22 -3.98 -5.61 1.01
N ALA A 23 -3.55 -4.52 1.67
CA ALA A 23 -3.15 -3.28 1.02
C ALA A 23 -1.93 -3.50 0.12
N ALA A 24 -0.88 -4.17 0.62
CA ALA A 24 0.31 -4.53 -0.14
C ALA A 24 -0.05 -5.28 -1.43
N ARG A 25 -0.92 -6.28 -1.34
CA ARG A 25 -1.36 -7.06 -2.49
C ARG A 25 -2.14 -6.22 -3.51
N ARG A 26 -3.03 -5.35 -3.06
CA ARG A 26 -3.81 -4.45 -3.95
C ARG A 26 -2.92 -3.45 -4.66
N VAL A 27 -1.97 -2.86 -3.93
CA VAL A 27 -0.95 -1.96 -4.48
C VAL A 27 -0.11 -2.67 -5.54
N LEU A 28 0.36 -3.88 -5.24
CA LEU A 28 1.16 -4.68 -6.17
C LEU A 28 0.40 -5.00 -7.46
N ILE A 29 -0.84 -5.47 -7.35
CA ILE A 29 -1.69 -5.78 -8.51
C ILE A 29 -1.91 -4.52 -9.35
N THR A 30 -2.28 -3.40 -8.71
CA THR A 30 -2.62 -2.15 -9.40
C THR A 30 -1.41 -1.58 -10.13
N GLY A 31 -0.27 -1.45 -9.44
CA GLY A 31 0.93 -0.88 -10.04
C GLY A 31 1.49 -1.76 -11.16
N LEU A 32 1.53 -3.09 -10.98
CA LEU A 32 2.02 -4.00 -12.04
C LEU A 32 1.08 -4.04 -13.25
N ALA A 33 -0.23 -4.02 -13.03
CA ALA A 33 -1.21 -3.97 -14.12
C ALA A 33 -1.06 -2.68 -14.94
N LEU A 34 -0.93 -1.53 -14.26
CA LEU A 34 -0.73 -0.24 -14.93
C LEU A 34 0.62 -0.17 -15.66
N SER A 35 1.69 -0.72 -15.08
CA SER A 35 2.97 -0.84 -15.78
C SER A 35 2.85 -1.70 -17.04
N ALA A 36 2.15 -2.84 -16.97
CA ALA A 36 1.93 -3.69 -18.14
C ALA A 36 1.10 -3.00 -19.23
N ILE A 37 0.05 -2.28 -18.84
CA ILE A 37 -0.79 -1.49 -19.77
C ILE A 37 0.03 -0.38 -20.43
N ALA A 38 0.85 0.34 -19.66
CA ALA A 38 1.72 1.39 -20.19
C ALA A 38 2.74 0.85 -21.22
N LEU A 39 3.36 -0.30 -20.91
CA LEU A 39 4.28 -0.97 -21.83
C LEU A 39 3.57 -1.46 -23.09
N ALA A 40 2.38 -2.08 -22.95
CA ALA A 40 1.59 -2.52 -24.09
C ALA A 40 1.19 -1.35 -24.99
N GLY A 41 0.73 -0.23 -24.40
CA GLY A 41 0.40 0.98 -25.15
C GLY A 41 1.59 1.57 -25.89
N ALA A 42 2.76 1.60 -25.25
CA ALA A 42 3.98 2.12 -25.89
C ALA A 42 4.53 1.19 -26.97
N ALA A 43 4.36 -0.14 -26.83
CA ALA A 43 4.74 -1.10 -27.86
C ALA A 43 3.94 -0.88 -29.16
N LEU A 44 2.67 -0.48 -29.05
CA LEU A 44 1.82 -0.15 -30.19
C LEU A 44 2.25 1.14 -30.90
N VAL A 45 2.86 2.08 -30.17
CA VAL A 45 3.33 3.37 -30.72
C VAL A 45 4.74 3.26 -31.30
N GLY A 46 5.62 2.49 -30.67
CA GLY A 46 7.00 2.25 -31.12
C GLY A 46 7.96 3.45 -30.91
N GLY A 47 9.18 3.31 -31.42
CA GLY A 47 10.20 4.37 -31.41
C GLY A 47 10.57 4.89 -30.00
N ASP A 48 10.67 6.21 -29.86
CA ASP A 48 11.06 6.87 -28.61
C ASP A 48 10.00 6.75 -27.51
N ALA A 49 8.75 6.41 -27.87
CA ALA A 49 7.69 6.12 -26.91
C ALA A 49 7.97 4.82 -26.15
N TRP A 50 8.46 3.77 -26.83
CA TRP A 50 8.86 2.52 -26.19
C TRP A 50 9.97 2.76 -25.16
N ARG A 51 11.00 3.53 -25.53
CA ARG A 51 12.10 3.88 -24.62
C ARG A 51 11.58 4.69 -23.43
N GLY A 52 10.79 5.74 -23.66
CA GLY A 52 10.19 6.51 -22.56
C GLY A 52 9.38 5.64 -21.59
N ALA A 53 8.52 4.77 -22.13
CA ALA A 53 7.63 3.94 -21.34
C ALA A 53 8.34 2.82 -20.59
N VAL A 54 9.37 2.18 -21.15
CA VAL A 54 10.16 1.18 -20.43
C VAL A 54 10.77 1.78 -19.17
N TRP A 55 11.29 3.00 -19.27
CA TRP A 55 11.87 3.70 -18.13
C TRP A 55 10.82 4.23 -17.15
N GLY A 56 9.75 4.86 -17.65
CA GLY A 56 8.68 5.38 -16.81
C GLY A 56 7.86 4.29 -16.10
N ALA A 57 7.45 3.25 -16.82
CA ALA A 57 6.72 2.11 -16.27
C ALA A 57 7.61 1.21 -15.41
N GLY A 58 8.90 1.07 -15.77
CA GLY A 58 9.89 0.35 -14.97
C GLY A 58 10.17 1.03 -13.63
N ALA A 59 10.31 2.36 -13.63
CA ALA A 59 10.38 3.18 -12.44
C ALA A 59 9.14 3.01 -11.54
N GLY A 60 7.95 3.13 -12.14
CA GLY A 60 6.68 2.94 -11.44
C GLY A 60 6.54 1.53 -10.84
N ALA A 61 6.96 0.50 -11.57
CA ALA A 61 6.96 -0.88 -11.09
C ALA A 61 7.91 -1.06 -9.90
N LEU A 62 9.14 -0.54 -9.98
CA LEU A 62 10.12 -0.63 -8.89
C LEU A 62 9.61 0.08 -7.62
N LEU A 63 9.05 1.28 -7.75
CA LEU A 63 8.44 2.01 -6.63
C LEU A 63 7.23 1.27 -6.05
N THR A 64 6.42 0.64 -6.90
CA THR A 64 5.31 -0.21 -6.46
C THR A 64 5.81 -1.39 -5.63
N LEU A 65 6.89 -2.07 -6.06
CA LEU A 65 7.49 -3.18 -5.32
C LEU A 65 8.01 -2.72 -3.95
N ILE A 66 8.71 -1.59 -3.87
CA ILE A 66 9.19 -1.02 -2.60
C ILE A 66 8.02 -0.69 -1.67
N THR A 67 6.95 -0.12 -2.20
CA THR A 67 5.75 0.24 -1.43
C THR A 67 5.05 -1.02 -0.91
N ALA A 68 4.85 -2.02 -1.76
CA ALA A 68 4.24 -3.30 -1.36
C ALA A 68 5.10 -4.05 -0.33
N ALA A 69 6.43 -4.08 -0.51
CA ALA A 69 7.35 -4.69 0.45
C ALA A 69 7.28 -3.97 1.80
N SER A 70 7.26 -2.64 1.80
CA SER A 70 7.12 -1.83 3.01
C SER A 70 5.80 -2.09 3.74
N LEU A 71 4.69 -2.27 3.00
CA LEU A 71 3.39 -2.65 3.57
C LEU A 71 3.35 -4.10 4.08
N ALA A 72 4.20 -4.99 3.57
CA ALA A 72 4.25 -6.39 3.99
C ALA A 72 5.08 -6.61 5.27
N VAL A 73 5.97 -5.67 5.62
CA VAL A 73 6.80 -5.72 6.83
C VAL A 73 5.95 -5.51 8.08
N ASP A 74 6.20 -6.34 9.09
CA ASP A 74 5.54 -6.27 10.40
C ASP A 74 6.24 -5.26 11.30
N TRP A 75 5.89 -3.98 11.13
CA TRP A 75 6.49 -2.85 11.85
C TRP A 75 6.19 -2.85 13.35
N ASP A 76 5.19 -3.60 13.82
CA ASP A 76 4.86 -3.74 15.24
C ASP A 76 6.00 -4.43 16.01
N ARG A 77 6.83 -5.21 15.32
CA ARG A 77 8.01 -5.87 15.90
C ARG A 77 9.21 -4.92 16.06
N PHE A 78 9.20 -3.77 15.39
CA PHE A 78 10.27 -2.78 15.43
C PHE A 78 9.73 -1.35 15.59
N PRO A 79 9.14 -1.01 16.76
CA PRO A 79 8.49 0.30 16.98
C PRO A 79 9.46 1.49 16.89
N LEU A 80 10.75 1.29 17.19
CA LEU A 80 11.80 2.30 17.00
C LEU A 80 12.09 2.56 15.51
N LEU A 81 11.82 1.58 14.63
CA LEU A 81 11.89 1.72 13.18
C LEU A 81 10.55 2.18 12.58
N ALA A 82 9.46 2.33 13.33
CA ALA A 82 8.20 2.81 12.76
C ALA A 82 8.30 4.29 12.33
N SER A 83 8.98 5.13 13.13
CA SER A 83 9.39 6.47 12.71
C SER A 83 10.46 6.42 11.61
N GLY A 84 11.40 5.47 11.73
CA GLY A 84 12.43 5.19 10.71
C GLY A 84 11.87 4.68 9.38
N GLY A 85 10.69 4.06 9.35
CA GLY A 85 10.07 3.44 8.18
C GLY A 85 9.52 4.50 7.22
N VAL A 86 9.02 5.61 7.75
CA VAL A 86 8.65 6.79 6.94
C VAL A 86 9.91 7.39 6.30
N MET A 87 10.98 7.57 7.08
CA MET A 87 12.28 8.06 6.57
C MET A 87 12.91 7.10 5.57
N LEU A 88 12.80 5.78 5.77
CA LEU A 88 13.32 4.75 4.87
C LEU A 88 12.50 4.68 3.57
N SER A 89 11.18 4.81 3.63
CA SER A 89 10.32 4.90 2.45
C SER A 89 10.60 6.17 1.64
N PHE A 90 10.84 7.29 2.32
CA PHE A 90 11.26 8.53 1.69
C PHE A 90 12.65 8.38 1.07
N ALA A 91 13.63 7.86 1.80
CA ALA A 91 14.99 7.61 1.31
C ALA A 91 14.99 6.64 0.12
N GLY A 92 14.16 5.59 0.14
CA GLY A 92 13.97 4.68 -0.98
C GLY A 92 13.41 5.37 -2.22
N LYS A 93 12.42 6.27 -2.06
CA LYS A 93 11.90 7.08 -3.18
C LYS A 93 12.96 8.02 -3.74
N ILE A 94 13.75 8.67 -2.89
CA ILE A 94 14.86 9.54 -3.31
C ILE A 94 15.95 8.73 -4.03
N ALA A 95 16.33 7.56 -3.51
CA ALA A 95 17.31 6.68 -4.12
C ALA A 95 16.84 6.19 -5.51
N VAL A 96 15.55 5.84 -5.65
CA VAL A 96 14.99 5.49 -6.96
C VAL A 96 14.99 6.69 -7.90
N MET A 97 14.59 7.88 -7.45
CA MET A 97 14.66 9.09 -8.28
C MET A 97 16.09 9.41 -8.71
N ALA A 98 17.06 9.30 -7.80
CA ALA A 98 18.48 9.50 -8.10
C ALA A 98 18.99 8.45 -9.10
N ALA A 99 18.69 7.17 -8.89
CA ALA A 99 19.04 6.09 -9.80
C ALA A 99 18.43 6.32 -11.19
N LEU A 100 17.17 6.75 -11.28
CA LEU A 100 16.53 7.08 -12.56
C LEU A 100 17.19 8.27 -13.25
N ILE A 101 17.54 9.32 -12.51
CA ILE A 101 18.23 10.49 -13.05
C ILE A 101 19.61 10.12 -13.62
N VAL A 102 20.35 9.27 -12.91
CA VAL A 102 21.67 8.79 -13.32
C VAL A 102 21.56 7.83 -14.50
N LEU A 103 20.64 6.86 -14.45
CA LEU A 103 20.55 5.78 -15.42
C LEU A 103 19.82 6.21 -16.71
N ALA A 104 18.86 7.12 -16.62
CA ALA A 104 18.23 7.75 -17.79
C ALA A 104 19.06 8.92 -18.35
N GLY A 105 20.04 9.44 -17.60
CA GLY A 105 20.96 10.52 -17.98
C GLY A 105 21.53 10.40 -19.40
N PRO A 106 22.13 9.26 -19.78
CA PRO A 106 22.70 9.05 -21.10
C PRO A 106 21.68 8.98 -22.24
N TYR A 107 20.41 8.68 -21.94
CA TYR A 107 19.39 8.36 -22.94
C TYR A 107 18.31 9.45 -23.09
N ARG A 108 18.40 10.54 -22.32
CA ARG A 108 17.38 11.61 -22.26
C ARG A 108 17.03 12.20 -23.63
N GLN A 109 18.01 12.30 -24.53
CA GLN A 109 17.84 12.84 -25.89
C GLN A 109 17.08 11.89 -26.83
N THR A 110 16.95 10.60 -26.47
CA THR A 110 16.31 9.55 -27.29
C THR A 110 15.01 9.02 -26.68
N MET A 111 14.48 9.71 -25.67
CA MET A 111 13.27 9.33 -24.97
C MET A 111 12.22 10.41 -25.12
N SER A 112 10.98 10.00 -25.39
CA SER A 112 9.85 10.91 -25.26
C SER A 112 9.62 11.23 -23.78
N PRO A 113 9.71 12.50 -23.34
CA PRO A 113 9.47 12.88 -21.95
C PRO A 113 8.05 12.55 -21.50
N VAL A 114 7.08 12.70 -22.39
CA VAL A 114 5.67 12.40 -22.11
C VAL A 114 5.49 10.92 -21.79
N TRP A 115 6.08 10.03 -22.60
CA TRP A 115 6.01 8.58 -22.37
C TRP A 115 6.85 8.10 -21.18
N PHE A 116 7.73 8.94 -20.64
CA PHE A 116 8.38 8.68 -19.36
C PHE A 116 7.51 9.14 -18.17
N PHE A 117 7.14 10.42 -18.15
CA PHE A 117 6.48 11.03 -16.99
C PHE A 117 5.01 10.64 -16.85
N ALA A 118 4.26 10.51 -17.95
CA ALA A 118 2.84 10.18 -17.89
C ALA A 118 2.57 8.82 -17.24
N PRO A 119 3.16 7.69 -17.69
CA PRO A 119 2.93 6.41 -17.03
C PRO A 119 3.44 6.40 -15.59
N LEU A 120 4.60 7.02 -15.33
CA LEU A 120 5.14 7.13 -13.97
C LEU A 120 4.15 7.84 -13.04
N ALA A 121 3.63 9.01 -13.44
CA ALA A 121 2.69 9.78 -12.64
C ALA A 121 1.37 9.01 -12.41
N VAL A 122 0.82 8.39 -13.45
CA VAL A 122 -0.41 7.59 -13.35
C VAL A 122 -0.23 6.42 -12.38
N ILE A 123 0.88 5.67 -12.49
CA ILE A 123 1.18 4.56 -11.59
C ILE A 123 1.29 5.05 -10.14
N LEU A 124 2.02 6.15 -9.91
CA LEU A 124 2.21 6.69 -8.55
C LEU A 124 0.90 7.16 -7.92
N LEU A 125 0.08 7.90 -8.66
CA LEU A 125 -1.22 8.39 -8.17
C LEU A 125 -2.16 7.22 -7.87
N ALA A 126 -2.24 6.23 -8.76
CA ALA A 126 -3.10 5.07 -8.58
C ALA A 126 -2.65 4.19 -7.41
N VAL A 127 -1.35 3.95 -7.27
CA VAL A 127 -0.77 3.19 -6.14
C VAL A 127 -1.02 3.90 -4.82
N ALA A 128 -0.73 5.21 -4.74
CA ALA A 128 -0.97 6.00 -3.54
C ALA A 128 -2.47 6.03 -3.17
N GLY A 129 -3.35 6.26 -4.15
CA GLY A 129 -4.79 6.20 -3.93
C GLY A 129 -5.27 4.83 -3.43
N THR A 130 -4.74 3.76 -4.02
CA THR A 130 -5.07 2.37 -3.62
C THR A 130 -4.61 2.08 -2.19
N GLU A 131 -3.42 2.53 -1.82
CA GLU A 131 -2.89 2.43 -0.46
C GLU A 131 -3.79 3.17 0.53
N ILE A 132 -4.11 4.44 0.26
CA ILE A 132 -4.95 5.28 1.13
C ILE A 132 -6.33 4.63 1.31
N VAL A 133 -6.98 4.21 0.22
CA VAL A 133 -8.30 3.56 0.29
C VAL A 133 -8.25 2.24 1.04
N ALA A 134 -7.22 1.42 0.82
CA ALA A 134 -7.06 0.14 1.51
C ALA A 134 -6.84 0.31 3.02
N LEU A 135 -6.02 1.28 3.42
CA LEU A 135 -5.76 1.59 4.82
C LEU A 135 -6.97 2.26 5.51
N ALA A 136 -7.64 3.20 4.83
CA ALA A 136 -8.85 3.85 5.33
C ALA A 136 -9.98 2.84 5.57
N SER A 137 -10.15 1.89 4.66
CA SER A 137 -11.14 0.80 4.78
C SER A 137 -10.85 -0.14 5.96
N GLY A 138 -9.59 -0.24 6.40
CA GLY A 138 -9.18 -1.05 7.54
C GLY A 138 -9.36 -0.36 8.90
N ARG A 139 -9.19 0.96 8.98
CA ARG A 139 -9.36 1.75 10.22
C ARG A 139 -10.81 1.91 10.67
N ALA A 140 -11.78 1.85 9.75
CA ALA A 140 -13.19 2.03 10.08
C ALA A 140 -13.79 0.95 11.01
N LEU A 141 -13.04 -0.11 11.34
CA LEU A 141 -13.55 -1.28 12.09
C LEU A 141 -12.91 -1.49 13.47
N THR A 142 -12.06 -0.58 13.97
CA THR A 142 -11.36 -0.78 15.26
C THR A 142 -11.47 0.40 16.23
N VAL A 143 -12.69 0.86 16.48
CA VAL A 143 -13.04 1.36 17.82
C VAL A 143 -13.96 0.30 18.44
N GLN A 144 -13.37 -0.77 18.99
CA GLN A 144 -14.11 -1.51 20.01
C GLN A 144 -14.15 -0.62 21.25
N PRO A 145 -15.32 -0.15 21.71
CA PRO A 145 -15.41 0.46 23.03
C PRO A 145 -14.96 -0.59 24.05
N ARG A 146 -14.08 -0.18 24.96
CA ARG A 146 -13.56 -0.96 26.08
C ARG A 146 -14.71 -1.66 26.81
N ARG A 147 -15.00 -2.91 26.46
CA ARG A 147 -16.02 -3.71 27.15
C ARG A 147 -15.49 -4.07 28.52
N GLY A 148 -16.20 -3.63 29.54
CA GLY A 148 -16.15 -4.21 30.88
C GLY A 148 -15.05 -3.65 31.75
N GLN A 149 -15.20 -2.40 32.19
CA GLN A 149 -14.88 -2.09 33.58
C GLN A 149 -15.85 -2.92 34.42
N ARG A 150 -15.43 -4.15 34.73
CA ARG A 150 -16.08 -5.01 35.70
C ARG A 150 -15.86 -4.33 37.04
N ARG A 151 -16.76 -3.41 37.34
CA ARG A 151 -16.91 -2.81 38.66
C ARG A 151 -17.56 -3.90 39.49
N ASP A 152 -16.74 -4.82 39.98
CA ASP A 152 -17.08 -5.68 41.11
C ASP A 152 -17.08 -4.78 42.37
N ASP A 153 -17.95 -3.76 42.40
CA ASP A 153 -18.32 -3.04 43.63
C ASP A 153 -19.66 -3.62 44.07
N GLY A 154 -19.62 -4.89 44.45
CA GLY A 154 -20.75 -5.63 44.99
C GLY A 154 -20.30 -6.36 46.24
N ALA A 155 -20.71 -5.81 47.39
CA ALA A 155 -20.67 -6.39 48.73
C ALA A 155 -19.35 -6.27 49.50
N ASP A 156 -19.24 -5.20 50.29
CA ASP A 156 -18.82 -5.35 51.69
C ASP A 156 -19.66 -4.43 52.59
N GLY A 157 -20.94 -4.78 52.69
CA GLY A 157 -21.82 -4.28 53.73
C GLY A 157 -21.65 -5.12 54.99
N SER A 158 -20.54 -4.93 55.70
CA SER A 158 -20.34 -5.45 57.05
C SER A 158 -20.30 -4.28 58.05
N SER A 159 -21.49 -3.86 58.48
CA SER A 159 -21.66 -3.05 59.69
C SER A 159 -22.08 -4.00 60.81
N VAL A 160 -21.12 -4.34 61.66
CA VAL A 160 -21.33 -5.03 62.94
C VAL A 160 -22.13 -4.09 63.87
N PRO A 161 -23.04 -4.61 64.71
CA PRO A 161 -23.85 -3.82 65.65
C PRO A 161 -23.04 -3.04 66.70
#